data_AF-A0A3G5CTD9-F1
#
_entry.id   AF-A0A3G5CTD9-F1
#
_cell.length_a   1.000
_cell.length_b   1.000
_cell.length_c   1.000
_cell.angle_alpha   90.00
_cell.angle_beta   90.00
_cell.angle_gamma   90.00
#
_symmetry.space_group_name_H-M   'P 1'
#
loop_
_entity.id
_entity.type
_entity.pdbx_description
1 polymer ?
#
loop_
_entity_poly.entity_id
_entity_poly.type
_entity_poly.pdbx_seq_one_letter_code
_entity_poly.pdbx_strand_id
1 'polypeptide(L)' 'MAVPKKRTSSSKKKIRSHVWKQKSVERSLKSFSLAKSVLTGRSNSFYYVMEDKSIKSQLFKQLNHQKE' A
#
# COMPACT_ATOMS: atom_id res chain seq x y z
N MET A 1 22.01 -36.27 -2.82
CA MET A 1 20.81 -35.38 -2.79
C MET A 1 19.56 -36.26 -2.82
N ALA A 2 18.52 -35.91 -2.06
CA ALA A 2 17.27 -36.68 -2.07
C ALA A 2 16.48 -36.42 -3.36
N VAL A 3 16.00 -37.49 -4.00
CA VAL A 3 15.22 -37.42 -5.24
C VAL A 3 13.79 -37.91 -4.96
N PRO A 4 12.74 -37.20 -5.41
CA PRO A 4 11.37 -37.64 -5.20
C PRO A 4 11.10 -38.94 -5.97
N LYS A 5 10.68 -39.98 -5.26
CA LYS A 5 10.39 -41.29 -5.87
C LYS A 5 9.18 -41.26 -6.82
N LYS A 6 8.22 -40.35 -6.56
CA LYS A 6 6.97 -40.20 -7.33
C LYS A 6 6.60 -38.74 -7.47
N ARG A 7 5.88 -38.40 -8.53
CA ARG A 7 5.35 -37.04 -8.72
C ARG A 7 4.28 -36.73 -7.67
N THR A 8 4.18 -35.47 -7.28
CA THR A 8 3.07 -34.99 -6.45
C THR A 8 1.77 -35.06 -7.23
N SER A 9 0.68 -35.49 -6.59
CA SER A 9 -0.66 -35.45 -7.21
C SER A 9 -1.07 -34.01 -7.53
N SER A 10 -1.97 -33.85 -8.51
CA SER A 10 -2.50 -32.55 -8.92
C SER A 10 -3.16 -31.80 -7.75
N SER A 11 -3.92 -32.52 -6.91
CA SER A 11 -4.55 -31.98 -5.70
C SER A 11 -3.51 -31.41 -4.72
N LYS A 12 -2.48 -32.19 -4.36
CA LYS A 12 -1.42 -31.73 -3.45
C LYS A 12 -0.65 -30.52 -3.98
N LYS A 13 -0.43 -30.45 -5.31
CA LYS A 13 0.18 -29.28 -5.96
C LYS A 13 -0.72 -28.04 -5.86
N LYS A 14 -2.03 -28.18 -6.10
CA LYS A 14 -3.02 -27.08 -6.00
C LYS A 14 -3.15 -26.55 -4.57
N ILE A 15 -3.19 -27.42 -3.57
CA ILE A 15 -3.27 -27.01 -2.15
C ILE A 15 -2.06 -26.15 -1.79
N ARG A 16 -0.84 -26.58 -2.16
CA ARG A 16 0.39 -25.80 -1.89
C ARG A 16 0.38 -24.42 -2.56
N SER A 17 -0.10 -24.34 -3.81
CA SER A 17 -0.17 -23.04 -4.49
C SER A 17 -1.29 -22.15 -3.92
N HIS A 18 -2.39 -22.72 -3.44
CA HIS A 18 -3.46 -21.99 -2.78
C HIS A 18 -2.98 -21.29 -1.51
N VAL A 19 -2.21 -21.96 -0.66
CA VAL A 19 -1.61 -21.37 0.56
C VAL A 19 -0.78 -20.13 0.24
N TRP A 20 -0.02 -20.15 -0.85
CA TRP A 20 0.76 -18.98 -1.25
C TRP A 20 -0.12 -17.83 -1.77
N LYS A 21 -1.18 -18.15 -2.53
CA LYS A 21 -2.13 -17.15 -3.05
C LYS A 21 -2.99 -16.52 -1.95
N GLN A 22 -3.36 -17.27 -0.92
CA GLN A 22 -4.21 -16.81 0.17
C GLN A 22 -3.59 -15.65 0.95
N LYS A 23 -2.26 -15.62 1.09
CA LYS A 23 -1.52 -14.50 1.70
C LYS A 23 -1.78 -13.17 1.00
N SER A 24 -1.94 -13.19 -0.32
CA SER A 24 -2.25 -11.98 -1.11
C SER A 24 -3.66 -11.47 -0.80
N VAL A 25 -4.62 -12.38 -0.65
CA VAL A 25 -6.02 -12.05 -0.31
C VAL A 25 -6.11 -11.37 1.05
N GLU A 26 -5.40 -11.87 2.06
CA GLU A 26 -5.38 -11.23 3.38
C GLU A 26 -4.80 -9.81 3.31
N ARG A 27 -3.75 -9.61 2.52
CA ARG A 27 -3.12 -8.29 2.35
C ARG A 27 -4.04 -7.32 1.60
N SER A 28 -4.78 -7.80 0.60
CA SER A 28 -5.71 -6.99 -0.18
C SER A 28 -6.90 -6.52 0.67
N LEU A 29 -7.46 -7.38 1.52
CA LEU A 29 -8.54 -7.01 2.44
C LEU A 29 -8.11 -5.90 3.40
N LYS A 30 -6.93 -6.03 4.01
CA LYS A 30 -6.36 -4.99 4.89
C LYS A 30 -6.14 -3.69 4.13
N SER A 31 -5.59 -3.76 2.91
CA SER A 31 -5.38 -2.58 2.05
C SER A 31 -6.68 -1.88 1.68
N PHE A 32 -7.73 -2.64 1.37
CA PHE A 32 -9.03 -2.09 1.00
C PHE A 32 -9.73 -1.40 2.18
N SER A 33 -9.71 -2.03 3.36
CA SER A 33 -10.21 -1.40 4.59
C SER A 33 -9.47 -0.10 4.89
N LEU A 34 -8.15 -0.09 4.71
CA LEU A 34 -7.32 1.08 4.91
C LEU A 34 -7.70 2.20 3.94
N ALA A 35 -7.81 1.89 2.65
CA ALA A 35 -8.20 2.86 1.62
C ALA A 35 -9.55 3.50 1.92
N LYS A 36 -10.55 2.72 2.36
CA LYS A 36 -11.84 3.27 2.79
C LYS A 36 -11.69 4.27 3.94
N SER A 37 -10.93 3.93 4.98
CA SER A 37 -10.68 4.83 6.11
C SER A 37 -10.10 6.16 5.64
N VAL A 38 -9.09 6.10 4.79
CA VAL A 38 -8.43 7.28 4.20
C VAL A 38 -9.43 8.13 3.42
N LEU A 39 -10.21 7.52 2.52
CA LEU A 39 -11.15 8.24 1.66
C LEU A 39 -12.26 8.95 2.44
N THR A 40 -12.66 8.44 3.61
CA THR A 40 -13.69 9.11 4.42
C THR A 40 -13.20 10.39 5.10
N GLY A 41 -11.89 10.59 5.25
CA GLY A 41 -11.33 11.76 5.93
C GLY A 41 -11.66 11.88 7.43
N ARG A 42 -12.32 10.88 8.03
CA ARG A 42 -12.74 10.90 9.45
C ARG A 42 -11.62 10.48 10.40
N SER A 43 -10.61 9.78 9.90
CA SER A 43 -9.49 9.26 10.68
C SER A 43 -8.32 10.25 10.72
N ASN A 44 -7.97 10.73 11.91
CA ASN A 44 -6.85 11.66 12.13
C ASN A 44 -5.47 10.96 12.29
N SER A 45 -5.41 9.63 12.17
CA SER A 45 -4.20 8.84 12.43
C SER A 45 -3.22 8.79 11.25
N PHE A 46 -3.60 9.29 10.08
CA PHE A 46 -2.78 9.24 8.87
C PHE A 46 -2.13 10.59 8.60
N TYR A 47 -0.80 10.60 8.45
CA TYR A 47 -0.05 11.78 8.03
C TYR A 47 0.14 11.75 6.51
N TYR A 48 -0.37 12.78 5.84
CA TYR A 48 -0.12 13.01 4.42
C TYR A 48 0.84 14.20 4.30
N VAL A 49 1.96 14.02 3.60
CA VAL A 49 2.78 15.16 3.17
C VAL A 49 2.01 15.83 2.04
N MET A 50 1.09 16.71 2.40
CA MET A 50 0.47 17.60 1.43
C MET A 50 1.42 18.77 1.23
N GLU A 51 1.95 18.93 0.01
CA GLU A 51 2.49 20.24 -0.36
C GLU A 51 1.30 21.20 -0.39
N ASP A 52 1.10 21.94 0.69
CA ASP A 52 0.12 23.01 0.71
C ASP A 52 0.54 24.04 -0.32
N LYS A 53 -0.10 23.97 -1.50
CA LYS A 53 0.12 24.92 -2.60
C LYS A 53 -0.04 26.38 -2.13
N SER A 54 -0.89 26.59 -1.12
CA SER A 54 -1.05 27.87 -0.42
C SER A 54 0.27 28.31 0.24
N ILE A 55 0.87 27.47 1.10
CA ILE A 55 2.12 27.76 1.81
C ILE A 55 3.27 27.94 0.83
N LYS A 56 3.36 27.08 -0.19
CA LYS A 56 4.42 27.16 -1.22
C LYS A 56 4.32 28.46 -2.02
N SER A 57 3.11 28.89 -2.37
CA SER A 57 2.89 30.16 -3.09
C SER A 57 3.14 31.40 -2.22
N GLN A 58 2.81 31.35 -0.93
CA GLN A 58 3.12 32.44 0.02
C GLN A 58 4.62 32.58 0.23
N LEU A 59 5.33 31.48 0.47
CA LEU A 59 6.79 31.49 0.60
C LEU A 59 7.49 32.01 -0.65
N PHE A 60 6.99 31.64 -1.85
CA PHE A 60 7.54 32.12 -3.11
C PHE A 60 7.31 33.63 -3.31
N LYS A 61 6.13 34.15 -2.95
CA LYS A 61 5.87 35.61 -2.96
C LYS A 61 6.76 36.36 -1.99
N GLN A 62 6.96 35.82 -0.79
CA GLN A 62 7.76 36.44 0.26
C GLN A 62 9.26 36.47 -0.09
N LEU A 63 9.76 35.42 -0.75
CA LEU A 63 11.13 35.37 -1.27
C LEU A 63 11.39 36.35 -2.42
N ASN A 64 10.39 36.63 -3.25
CA ASN A 64 10.52 37.58 -4.35
C ASN A 64 10.38 39.04 -3.89
N HIS A 65 9.57 39.30 -2.85
CA HIS A 65 9.46 40.63 -2.23
C HIS A 65 10.77 41.07 -1.52
N GLN A 66 11.63 40.14 -1.11
CA GLN A 66 12.93 40.44 -0.48
C GLN A 66 14.06 40.68 -1.50
N LYS A 67 13.78 40.50 -2.81
CA LYS A 67 14.75 40.69 -3.90
C LYS A 67 14.57 42.00 -4.66
N GLU A 68 13.53 42.76 -4.33
CA GLU A 68 13.37 44.19 -4.67
C GLU A 68 13.84 45.04 -3.48
#